data_AF-A0A8C7M5Q7-F1
#
_entry.id   AF-A0A8C7M5Q7-F1
#
_cell.length_a   1.000
_cell.length_b   1.000
_cell.length_c   1.000
_cell.angle_alpha   90.00
_cell.angle_beta   90.00
_cell.angle_gamma   90.00
#
_symmetry.space_group_name_H-M   'P 1'
#
loop_
_entity.id
_entity.type
_entity.pdbx_description
1 polymer ?
#
loop_
_entity_poly.entity_id
_entity_poly.type
_entity_poly.pdbx_seq_one_letter_code
_entity_poly.pdbx_strand_id
1 'polypeptide(L)'
;MTKNCHNDYKMKFSEEEEFPDLSLHNNHMAKVLTKDMYKKLRSKSTPSGFTLDDCTQTGVDNPGHPFIMTVGCVAGDEECYDVFKDMFDPIISDRHGGYKPTDKHKTDLNFENLKGGDDLDPAYVLSSRVRTGRSIKGYTLPPHNSRGERRMVEKLSIEALATLDGEFKGKYYPLNAMTDAEQDQLIADHFLFDKPVSPLLLSAGMARDWPDARGIWHNDAKSFLVWVNEEDHLRVISMEKGGNMKEVFRRFCVGLQKIEEVFKKHNHGFMWNEHLGYVLTCPSNLGTGLRGGVHVKLPKLSTHAKFEEILTRLRLQKRGTGGVDTASVGGIFDISNADRLGSSEVEQVQMVVDGVKLMVEMEKKLEKGEAIDGMIPAQNTIA
;
A
#
# COMPACT_ATOMS: atom_id res chain seq x y z
N MET A 1 -1.64 31.88 -9.95
CA MET A 1 -2.40 30.64 -10.17
C MET A 1 -2.08 30.14 -11.55
N THR A 2 -1.40 29.02 -11.66
CA THR A 2 -1.24 28.26 -12.91
C THR A 2 -2.63 27.82 -13.36
N LYS A 3 -3.11 28.34 -14.49
CA LYS A 3 -4.42 27.96 -15.04
C LYS A 3 -4.33 26.55 -15.60
N ASN A 4 -5.13 25.61 -15.09
CA ASN A 4 -5.34 24.32 -15.74
C ASN A 4 -6.26 24.54 -16.95
N CYS A 5 -5.66 24.75 -18.12
CA CYS A 5 -6.39 25.13 -19.32
C CYS A 5 -7.45 24.11 -19.75
N HIS A 6 -7.28 22.82 -19.44
CA HIS A 6 -8.28 21.80 -19.77
C HIS A 6 -9.51 21.90 -18.87
N ASN A 7 -9.33 22.15 -17.57
CA ASN A 7 -10.46 22.36 -16.66
C ASN A 7 -11.27 23.61 -17.05
N ASP A 8 -10.61 24.67 -17.53
CA ASP A 8 -11.29 25.87 -18.03
C ASP A 8 -12.26 25.57 -19.20
N TYR A 9 -12.01 24.53 -20.01
CA TYR A 9 -12.95 24.08 -21.05
C TYR A 9 -14.11 23.25 -20.48
N LYS A 10 -13.84 22.36 -19.52
CA LYS A 10 -14.88 21.58 -18.82
C LYS A 10 -15.89 22.47 -18.11
N MET A 11 -15.43 23.59 -17.55
CA MET A 11 -16.29 24.57 -16.88
C MET A 11 -17.22 25.34 -17.83
N LYS A 12 -17.13 25.12 -19.15
CA LYS A 12 -18.12 25.63 -20.13
C LYS A 12 -19.37 24.74 -20.21
N PHE A 13 -19.30 23.52 -19.68
CA PHE A 13 -20.39 22.55 -19.62
C PHE A 13 -20.96 22.48 -18.20
N SER A 14 -22.24 22.13 -18.08
CA SER A 14 -22.92 22.03 -16.78
C SER A 14 -22.33 20.92 -15.91
N GLU A 15 -22.57 20.99 -14.60
CA GLU A 15 -22.18 19.92 -13.68
C GLU A 15 -22.81 18.57 -14.02
N GLU A 16 -24.01 18.55 -14.60
CA GLU A 16 -24.68 17.32 -15.03
C GLU A 16 -24.08 16.73 -16.31
N GLU A 17 -23.62 17.58 -17.23
CA GLU A 17 -22.99 17.14 -18.50
C GLU A 17 -21.64 16.45 -18.26
N GLU A 18 -20.95 16.80 -17.17
CA GLU A 18 -19.61 16.31 -16.84
C GLU A 18 -19.60 15.34 -15.65
N PHE A 19 -20.74 15.17 -14.96
CA PHE A 19 -20.84 14.18 -13.88
C PHE A 19 -20.72 12.75 -14.45
N PRO A 20 -19.84 11.90 -13.89
CA PRO A 20 -19.64 10.55 -14.41
C PRO A 20 -20.86 9.66 -14.22
N ASP A 21 -21.13 8.78 -15.18
CA ASP A 21 -22.08 7.68 -15.01
C ASP A 21 -21.44 6.57 -14.17
N LEU A 22 -21.93 6.43 -12.93
CA LEU A 22 -21.44 5.47 -11.94
C LEU A 22 -22.48 4.37 -11.63
N SER A 23 -23.50 4.21 -12.48
CA SER A 23 -24.66 3.34 -12.22
C SER A 23 -24.32 1.85 -12.08
N LEU A 24 -23.19 1.41 -12.64
CA LEU A 24 -22.71 0.02 -12.60
C LEU A 24 -21.44 -0.14 -11.75
N HIS A 25 -21.09 0.88 -10.96
CA HIS A 25 -19.81 0.93 -10.25
C HIS A 25 -19.93 0.43 -8.81
N ASN A 26 -18.87 -0.26 -8.38
CA ASN A 26 -18.69 -0.83 -7.07
C ASN A 26 -17.26 -0.61 -6.58
N ASN A 27 -16.97 0.65 -6.25
CA ASN A 27 -15.73 1.09 -5.61
C ASN A 27 -16.07 2.18 -4.57
N HIS A 28 -15.15 2.46 -3.63
CA HIS A 28 -15.44 3.41 -2.54
C HIS A 28 -15.76 4.83 -3.04
N MET A 29 -15.07 5.31 -4.08
CA MET A 29 -15.32 6.62 -4.70
C MET A 29 -16.76 6.71 -5.23
N ALA A 30 -17.24 5.71 -5.97
CA ALA A 30 -18.58 5.71 -6.54
C ALA A 30 -19.70 5.65 -5.49
N LYS A 31 -19.43 5.09 -4.30
CA LYS A 31 -20.37 5.11 -3.17
C LYS A 31 -20.50 6.49 -2.52
N VAL A 32 -19.48 7.33 -2.65
CA VAL A 32 -19.37 8.62 -1.94
C VAL A 32 -19.69 9.81 -2.84
N LEU A 33 -19.27 9.78 -4.10
CA LEU A 33 -19.40 10.93 -5.00
C LEU A 33 -20.87 11.21 -5.32
N THR A 34 -21.33 12.43 -5.01
CA THR A 34 -22.67 12.91 -5.34
C THR A 34 -22.60 14.09 -6.33
N LYS A 35 -23.71 14.38 -7.03
CA LYS A 35 -23.79 15.54 -7.93
C LYS A 35 -23.50 16.86 -7.21
N ASP A 36 -24.01 17.04 -6.00
CA ASP A 36 -23.75 18.23 -5.18
C ASP A 36 -22.28 18.34 -4.78
N MET A 37 -21.64 17.22 -4.41
CA MET A 37 -20.22 17.17 -4.11
C MET A 37 -19.38 17.51 -5.34
N TYR A 38 -19.71 16.92 -6.50
CA TYR A 38 -19.05 17.19 -7.77
C TYR A 38 -19.16 18.67 -8.15
N LYS A 39 -20.37 19.24 -8.11
CA LYS A 39 -20.61 20.67 -8.34
C LYS A 39 -19.75 21.57 -7.45
N LYS A 40 -19.64 21.22 -6.16
CA LYS A 40 -18.84 21.99 -5.17
C LYS A 40 -17.34 21.91 -5.44
N LEU A 41 -16.85 20.77 -5.93
CA LEU A 41 -15.41 20.47 -5.98
C LEU A 41 -14.80 20.57 -7.39
N ARG A 42 -15.57 20.42 -8.48
CA ARG A 42 -15.05 20.33 -9.87
C ARG A 42 -14.26 21.55 -10.35
N SER A 43 -14.56 22.74 -9.80
CA SER A 43 -13.84 23.97 -10.12
C SER A 43 -12.53 24.14 -9.34
N LYS A 44 -12.25 23.28 -8.35
CA LYS A 44 -11.05 23.35 -7.53
C LYS A 44 -9.86 22.67 -8.22
N SER A 45 -8.68 23.14 -7.86
CA SER A 45 -7.41 22.46 -8.16
C SER A 45 -6.43 22.67 -7.02
N THR A 46 -5.50 21.74 -6.87
CA THR A 46 -4.36 21.88 -5.95
C THR A 46 -3.34 22.87 -6.51
N PRO A 47 -2.32 23.29 -5.75
CA PRO A 47 -1.28 24.20 -6.25
C PRO A 47 -0.55 23.68 -7.51
N SER A 48 -0.44 22.36 -7.67
CA SER A 48 0.15 21.70 -8.85
C SER A 48 -0.82 21.59 -10.03
N GLY A 49 -2.09 21.96 -9.85
CA GLY A 49 -3.14 21.90 -10.87
C GLY A 49 -3.92 20.59 -10.94
N PHE A 50 -3.75 19.66 -9.98
CA PHE A 50 -4.50 18.41 -9.92
C PHE A 50 -5.97 18.67 -9.53
N THR A 51 -6.92 18.03 -10.20
CA THR A 51 -8.36 18.31 -10.11
C THR A 51 -9.15 17.14 -9.52
N LEU A 52 -10.44 17.35 -9.25
CA LEU A 52 -11.35 16.28 -8.81
C LEU A 52 -11.46 15.16 -9.86
N ASP A 53 -11.51 15.51 -11.14
CA ASP A 53 -11.60 14.53 -12.22
C ASP A 53 -10.32 13.67 -12.26
N ASP A 54 -9.15 14.29 -12.09
CA ASP A 54 -7.89 13.56 -12.00
C ASP A 54 -7.86 12.59 -10.80
N CYS A 55 -8.42 13.01 -9.65
CA CYS A 55 -8.54 12.15 -8.47
C CYS A 55 -9.41 10.91 -8.75
N THR A 56 -10.49 11.06 -9.51
CA THR A 56 -11.57 10.06 -9.63
C THR A 56 -11.48 9.21 -10.90
N GLN A 57 -10.67 9.60 -11.89
CA GLN A 57 -10.62 8.96 -13.20
C GLN A 57 -10.43 7.43 -13.12
N THR A 58 -9.54 6.96 -12.24
CA THR A 58 -9.32 5.52 -12.08
C THR A 58 -10.57 4.78 -11.60
N GLY A 59 -11.40 5.38 -10.75
CA GLY A 59 -12.67 4.79 -10.32
C GLY A 59 -13.74 4.85 -11.39
N VAL A 60 -13.74 5.88 -12.24
CA VAL A 60 -14.66 5.98 -13.39
C VAL A 60 -14.35 4.89 -14.43
N ASP A 61 -13.07 4.72 -14.76
CA ASP A 61 -12.61 3.74 -15.75
C ASP A 61 -12.76 2.28 -15.26
N ASN A 62 -12.71 2.09 -13.94
CA ASN A 62 -12.70 0.76 -13.32
C ASN A 62 -13.96 0.58 -12.45
N PRO A 63 -15.07 0.06 -13.01
CA PRO A 63 -16.33 -0.09 -12.28
C PRO A 63 -16.25 -1.08 -11.13
N GLY A 64 -15.23 -1.93 -11.07
CA GLY A 64 -14.98 -2.82 -9.95
C GLY A 64 -13.71 -3.62 -10.18
N HIS A 65 -13.45 -4.57 -9.29
CA HIS A 65 -12.33 -5.49 -9.44
C HIS A 65 -12.76 -6.92 -9.09
N PRO A 66 -12.31 -7.96 -9.82
CA PRO A 66 -12.77 -9.34 -9.61
C PRO A 66 -12.51 -9.88 -8.20
N PHE A 67 -11.50 -9.36 -7.50
CA PHE A 67 -11.00 -9.95 -6.26
C PHE A 67 -11.20 -9.10 -5.00
N ILE A 68 -11.37 -7.78 -5.13
CA ILE A 68 -11.40 -6.84 -3.98
C ILE A 68 -12.32 -5.65 -4.25
N MET A 69 -12.83 -5.02 -3.19
CA MET A 69 -13.39 -3.67 -3.27
C MET A 69 -12.24 -2.67 -3.47
N THR A 70 -12.26 -1.91 -4.57
CA THR A 70 -11.24 -0.89 -4.86
C THR A 70 -11.62 0.47 -4.29
N VAL A 71 -10.62 1.33 -4.09
CA VAL A 71 -10.86 2.69 -3.62
C VAL A 71 -11.50 3.56 -4.70
N GLY A 72 -11.01 3.48 -5.95
CA GLY A 72 -11.56 4.27 -7.06
C GLY A 72 -11.13 5.73 -7.10
N CYS A 73 -10.17 6.14 -6.28
CA CYS A 73 -9.54 7.46 -6.39
C CYS A 73 -8.08 7.45 -5.93
N VAL A 74 -7.33 8.46 -6.35
CA VAL A 74 -5.92 8.70 -6.01
C VAL A 74 -5.66 10.16 -5.69
N ALA A 75 -4.60 10.42 -4.94
CA ALA A 75 -4.04 11.77 -4.75
C ALA A 75 -2.90 12.01 -5.75
N GLY A 76 -2.87 13.20 -6.33
CA GLY A 76 -1.78 13.68 -7.21
C GLY A 76 -0.71 14.47 -6.47
N ASP A 77 -0.98 14.96 -5.27
CA ASP A 77 -0.05 15.66 -4.37
C ASP A 77 -0.55 15.61 -2.91
N GLU A 78 0.21 16.19 -1.97
CA GLU A 78 -0.12 16.22 -0.54
C GLU A 78 -1.44 17.00 -0.31
N GLU A 79 -1.62 18.10 -1.04
CA GLU A 79 -2.75 19.02 -0.91
C GLU A 79 -4.09 18.43 -1.39
N CYS A 80 -4.10 17.37 -2.20
CA CYS A 80 -5.32 16.67 -2.61
C CYS A 80 -6.21 16.30 -1.41
N TYR A 81 -5.60 15.83 -0.33
CA TYR A 81 -6.33 15.37 0.86
C TYR A 81 -7.00 16.52 1.63
N ASP A 82 -6.55 17.77 1.45
CA ASP A 82 -7.19 18.95 2.03
C ASP A 82 -8.19 19.59 1.05
N VAL A 83 -7.79 19.77 -0.22
CA VAL A 83 -8.59 20.46 -1.23
C VAL A 83 -9.88 19.69 -1.54
N PHE A 84 -9.80 18.36 -1.60
CA PHE A 84 -10.90 17.45 -1.91
C PHE A 84 -11.35 16.63 -0.69
N LYS A 85 -11.12 17.14 0.53
CA LYS A 85 -11.45 16.43 1.78
C LYS A 85 -12.90 15.98 1.88
N ASP A 86 -13.86 16.73 1.32
CA ASP A 86 -15.28 16.36 1.35
C ASP A 86 -15.55 15.01 0.65
N MET A 87 -14.69 14.64 -0.32
CA MET A 87 -14.72 13.33 -0.98
C MET A 87 -13.79 12.32 -0.28
N PHE A 88 -12.56 12.73 0.07
CA PHE A 88 -11.59 11.81 0.66
C PHE A 88 -11.98 11.34 2.07
N ASP A 89 -12.50 12.22 2.93
CA ASP A 89 -12.84 11.91 4.32
C ASP A 89 -13.87 10.74 4.42
N PRO A 90 -15.01 10.74 3.70
CA PRO A 90 -15.93 9.60 3.72
C PRO A 90 -15.35 8.32 3.11
N ILE A 91 -14.53 8.43 2.05
CA ILE A 91 -13.84 7.29 1.42
C ILE A 91 -12.86 6.65 2.40
N ILE A 92 -12.07 7.47 3.10
CA ILE A 92 -11.11 7.04 4.12
C ILE A 92 -11.84 6.36 5.27
N SER A 93 -12.95 6.95 5.75
CA SER A 93 -13.78 6.35 6.78
C SER A 93 -14.32 4.98 6.36
N ASP A 94 -14.91 4.85 5.17
CA ASP A 94 -15.45 3.57 4.68
C ASP A 94 -14.33 2.53 4.50
N ARG A 95 -13.19 2.92 3.92
CA ARG A 95 -12.07 2.01 3.68
C ARG A 95 -11.36 1.57 4.96
N HIS A 96 -11.20 2.44 5.95
CA HIS A 96 -10.47 2.17 7.19
C HIS A 96 -11.38 1.94 8.39
N GLY A 97 -12.57 1.36 8.16
CA GLY A 97 -13.40 0.81 9.22
C GLY A 97 -13.98 1.84 10.19
N GLY A 98 -14.33 3.02 9.67
CA GLY A 98 -14.96 4.11 10.42
C GLY A 98 -14.01 5.18 10.93
N TYR A 99 -12.78 5.26 10.40
CA TYR A 99 -11.81 6.30 10.77
C TYR A 99 -12.33 7.71 10.45
N LYS A 100 -12.60 8.50 11.49
CA LYS A 100 -13.31 9.78 11.37
C LYS A 100 -12.34 10.93 11.08
N PRO A 101 -12.82 12.04 10.49
CA PRO A 101 -12.02 13.26 10.28
C PRO A 101 -11.40 13.87 11.55
N THR A 102 -11.92 13.50 12.72
CA THR A 102 -11.46 13.96 14.03
C THR A 102 -10.43 13.03 14.68
N ASP A 103 -10.28 11.82 14.16
CA ASP A 103 -9.38 10.82 14.72
C ASP A 103 -7.93 11.20 14.39
N LYS A 104 -6.99 10.69 15.18
CA LYS A 104 -5.55 10.94 15.00
C LYS A 104 -4.81 9.65 14.74
N HIS A 105 -3.81 9.68 13.89
CA HIS A 105 -3.04 8.50 13.56
C HIS A 105 -1.99 8.22 14.64
N LYS A 106 -1.72 6.94 14.88
CA LYS A 106 -0.70 6.46 15.81
C LYS A 106 0.43 5.86 14.99
N THR A 107 1.67 6.24 15.27
CA THR A 107 2.87 5.62 14.70
C THR A 107 3.68 5.01 15.84
N ASP A 108 4.11 3.77 15.68
CA ASP A 108 5.04 3.11 16.60
C ASP A 108 5.96 2.18 15.81
N LEU A 109 7.17 2.68 15.53
CA LEU A 109 8.23 1.90 14.89
C LEU A 109 9.18 1.26 15.92
N ASN A 110 8.83 1.24 17.22
CA ASN A 110 9.61 0.52 18.21
C ASN A 110 9.31 -1.00 18.12
N PHE A 111 10.09 -1.69 17.29
CA PHE A 111 9.94 -3.13 17.07
C PHE A 111 10.07 -3.99 18.34
N GLU A 112 10.69 -3.46 19.41
CA GLU A 112 10.83 -4.17 20.69
C GLU A 112 9.47 -4.41 21.37
N ASN A 113 8.47 -3.58 21.06
CA ASN A 113 7.10 -3.72 21.55
C ASN A 113 6.36 -4.92 20.96
N LEU A 114 6.86 -5.53 19.87
CA LEU A 114 6.28 -6.73 19.27
C LEU A 114 6.48 -7.96 20.16
N LYS A 115 5.39 -8.63 20.52
CA LYS A 115 5.37 -9.83 21.37
C LYS A 115 5.32 -11.09 20.51
N GLY A 116 6.33 -11.95 20.66
CA GLY A 116 6.50 -13.16 19.84
C GLY A 116 6.74 -12.84 18.36
N GLY A 117 6.35 -13.76 17.47
CA GLY A 117 6.49 -13.59 16.02
C GLY A 117 7.87 -13.97 15.49
N ASP A 118 8.76 -14.41 16.36
CA ASP A 118 10.06 -15.03 16.08
C ASP A 118 9.97 -16.54 15.77
N ASP A 119 8.78 -17.11 15.93
CA ASP A 119 8.51 -18.55 16.00
C ASP A 119 7.30 -19.00 15.17
N LEU A 120 6.85 -18.24 14.16
CA LEU A 120 5.75 -18.72 13.30
C LEU A 120 6.19 -20.03 12.61
N ASP A 121 5.34 -21.06 12.68
CA ASP A 121 5.73 -22.41 12.30
C ASP A 121 6.21 -22.49 10.83
N PRO A 122 7.50 -22.77 10.57
CA PRO A 122 8.06 -22.75 9.23
C PRO A 122 7.58 -23.91 8.33
N ALA A 123 6.90 -24.92 8.90
CA ALA A 123 6.23 -25.94 8.08
C ALA A 123 5.05 -25.37 7.29
N TYR A 124 4.40 -24.34 7.84
CA TYR A 124 3.25 -23.66 7.25
C TYR A 124 3.64 -22.30 6.66
N VAL A 125 4.44 -21.50 7.37
CA VAL A 125 4.87 -20.16 6.96
C VAL A 125 6.15 -20.22 6.13
N LEU A 126 6.02 -19.97 4.83
CA LEU A 126 7.08 -20.10 3.84
C LEU A 126 7.98 -18.88 3.75
N SER A 127 7.41 -17.70 4.00
CA SER A 127 8.11 -16.43 4.01
C SER A 127 7.33 -15.38 4.77
N SER A 128 8.06 -14.44 5.36
CA SER A 128 7.53 -13.29 6.10
C SER A 128 7.99 -12.00 5.42
N ARG A 129 7.10 -11.01 5.32
CA ARG A 129 7.38 -9.73 4.67
C ARG A 129 6.65 -8.59 5.36
N VAL A 130 7.35 -7.48 5.55
CA VAL A 130 6.78 -6.19 5.94
C VAL A 130 7.13 -5.16 4.88
N ARG A 131 6.15 -4.39 4.40
CA ARG A 131 6.40 -3.30 3.46
C ARG A 131 5.61 -2.05 3.83
N THR A 132 6.09 -0.88 3.42
CA THR A 132 5.33 0.36 3.44
C THR A 132 5.67 1.23 2.23
N GLY A 133 4.90 2.30 2.01
CA GLY A 133 5.27 3.37 1.10
C GLY A 133 5.76 4.61 1.86
N ARG A 134 6.55 5.46 1.20
CA ARG A 134 6.82 6.84 1.63
C ARG A 134 6.80 7.80 0.44
N SER A 135 6.23 8.98 0.66
CA SER A 135 6.23 10.09 -0.31
C SER A 135 7.14 11.21 0.17
N ILE A 136 8.03 11.69 -0.70
CA ILE A 136 8.90 12.83 -0.41
C ILE A 136 8.11 14.14 -0.50
N LYS A 137 8.12 14.95 0.56
CA LYS A 137 7.40 16.23 0.65
C LYS A 137 7.92 17.23 -0.39
N GLY A 138 7.01 17.99 -0.99
CA GLY A 138 7.32 19.01 -2.00
C GLY A 138 7.41 18.50 -3.44
N TYR A 139 7.15 17.21 -3.67
CA TYR A 139 7.04 16.62 -5.02
C TYR A 139 5.63 16.07 -5.21
N THR A 140 5.05 16.25 -6.39
CA THR A 140 3.76 15.62 -6.72
C THR A 140 3.90 14.09 -6.78
N LEU A 141 2.80 13.38 -6.52
CA LEU A 141 2.73 11.92 -6.47
C LEU A 141 2.70 11.31 -7.89
N PRO A 142 2.98 10.00 -8.04
CA PRO A 142 3.06 9.32 -9.34
C PRO A 142 1.93 9.55 -10.34
N PRO A 143 0.65 9.75 -9.95
CA PRO A 143 -0.40 10.08 -10.92
C PRO A 143 -0.12 11.36 -11.69
N HIS A 144 0.50 12.35 -11.03
CA HIS A 144 0.66 13.70 -11.57
C HIS A 144 2.10 14.09 -11.88
N ASN A 145 3.08 13.39 -11.30
CA ASN A 145 4.46 13.85 -11.40
C ASN A 145 4.97 13.99 -12.83
N SER A 146 5.69 15.09 -13.05
CA SER A 146 6.40 15.33 -14.28
C SER A 146 7.64 14.43 -14.36
N ARG A 147 8.20 14.25 -15.57
CA ARG A 147 9.50 13.57 -15.75
C ARG A 147 10.59 14.22 -14.88
N GLY A 148 10.57 15.54 -14.74
CA GLY A 148 11.53 16.30 -13.95
C GLY A 148 11.45 15.99 -12.45
N GLU A 149 10.23 16.03 -11.88
CA GLU A 149 10.01 15.69 -10.47
C GLU A 149 10.37 14.24 -10.19
N ARG A 150 9.95 13.31 -11.07
CA ARG A 150 10.25 11.89 -10.92
C ARG A 150 11.75 11.58 -10.88
N ARG A 151 12.52 12.21 -11.79
CA ARG A 151 13.99 12.12 -11.80
C ARG A 151 14.62 12.73 -10.56
N MET A 152 14.03 13.79 -9.99
CA MET A 152 14.51 14.31 -8.72
C MET A 152 14.24 13.37 -7.55
N VAL A 153 13.03 12.80 -7.48
CA VAL A 153 12.71 11.76 -6.49
C VAL A 153 13.69 10.60 -6.59
N GLU A 154 13.98 10.11 -7.81
CA GLU A 154 14.98 9.06 -8.03
C GLU A 154 16.37 9.47 -7.53
N LYS A 155 16.87 10.64 -7.96
CA LYS A 155 18.19 11.13 -7.56
C LYS A 155 18.34 11.22 -6.04
N LEU A 156 17.39 11.84 -5.35
CA LEU A 156 17.42 11.95 -3.88
C LEU A 156 17.38 10.58 -3.21
N SER A 157 16.60 9.66 -3.77
CA SER A 157 16.50 8.29 -3.27
C SER A 157 17.82 7.55 -3.42
N ILE A 158 18.49 7.65 -4.56
CA ILE A 158 19.81 7.03 -4.80
C ILE A 158 20.84 7.61 -3.82
N GLU A 159 20.90 8.93 -3.69
CA GLU A 159 21.82 9.61 -2.77
C GLU A 159 21.59 9.14 -1.32
N ALA A 160 20.32 9.03 -0.90
CA ALA A 160 19.99 8.56 0.44
C ALA A 160 20.39 7.10 0.66
N LEU A 161 20.01 6.22 -0.26
CA LEU A 161 20.24 4.78 -0.17
C LEU A 161 21.73 4.40 -0.28
N ALA A 162 22.53 5.20 -0.98
CA ALA A 162 23.97 5.00 -1.08
C ALA A 162 24.72 5.23 0.24
N THR A 163 24.10 5.91 1.21
CA THR A 163 24.69 6.13 2.55
C THR A 163 24.40 4.99 3.53
N LEU A 164 23.52 4.05 3.17
CA LEU A 164 23.19 2.92 4.03
C LEU A 164 24.38 1.95 4.15
N ASP A 165 24.61 1.49 5.38
CA ASP A 165 25.76 0.69 5.77
C ASP A 165 25.37 -0.56 6.59
N GLY A 166 26.37 -1.37 6.94
CA GLY A 166 26.17 -2.59 7.71
C GLY A 166 25.22 -3.58 7.03
N GLU A 167 24.21 -4.07 7.75
CA GLU A 167 23.18 -4.96 7.21
C GLU A 167 22.32 -4.32 6.09
N PHE A 168 22.36 -3.00 5.97
CA PHE A 168 21.62 -2.23 4.95
C PHE A 168 22.50 -1.78 3.80
N LYS A 169 23.78 -2.17 3.74
CA LYS A 169 24.62 -1.86 2.57
C LYS A 169 24.03 -2.54 1.33
N GLY A 170 23.91 -1.80 0.23
CA GLY A 170 23.26 -2.30 -0.99
C GLY A 170 23.59 -1.52 -2.26
N LYS A 171 22.90 -1.89 -3.34
CA LYS A 171 23.09 -1.32 -4.68
C LYS A 171 21.74 -0.93 -5.30
N TYR A 172 21.75 0.17 -6.04
CA TYR A 172 20.63 0.59 -6.89
C TYR A 172 20.77 0.05 -8.31
N TYR A 173 19.65 -0.37 -8.88
CA TYR A 173 19.51 -0.92 -10.22
C TYR A 173 18.40 -0.13 -10.95
N PRO A 174 18.76 0.84 -11.80
CA PRO A 174 17.79 1.57 -12.60
C PRO A 174 17.20 0.65 -13.67
N LEU A 175 15.87 0.70 -13.87
CA LEU A 175 15.19 -0.19 -14.82
C LEU A 175 15.62 0.05 -16.28
N ASN A 176 16.00 1.28 -16.62
CA ASN A 176 16.41 1.63 -17.99
C ASN A 176 17.82 1.17 -18.38
N ALA A 177 18.62 0.69 -17.43
CA ALA A 177 19.98 0.19 -17.66
C ALA A 177 20.21 -1.19 -17.04
N MET A 178 19.13 -1.88 -16.66
CA MET A 178 19.17 -3.25 -16.16
C MET A 178 19.49 -4.21 -17.32
N THR A 179 20.45 -5.10 -17.11
CA THR A 179 20.73 -6.18 -18.07
C THR A 179 19.68 -7.28 -17.99
N ASP A 180 19.46 -8.04 -19.08
CA ASP A 180 18.53 -9.17 -19.09
C ASP A 180 18.82 -10.17 -17.95
N ALA A 181 20.10 -10.42 -17.65
CA ALA A 181 20.52 -11.31 -16.56
C ALA A 181 20.18 -10.74 -15.16
N GLU A 182 20.33 -9.43 -14.95
CA GLU A 182 19.92 -8.79 -13.70
C GLU A 182 18.40 -8.80 -13.55
N GLN A 183 17.67 -8.56 -14.64
CA GLN A 183 16.22 -8.60 -14.68
C GLN A 183 15.70 -10.00 -14.34
N ASP A 184 16.18 -11.04 -15.03
CA ASP A 184 15.79 -12.43 -14.79
C ASP A 184 16.07 -12.85 -13.34
N GLN A 185 17.22 -12.45 -12.79
CA GLN A 185 17.57 -12.73 -11.41
C GLN A 185 16.62 -12.06 -10.42
N LEU A 186 16.30 -10.77 -10.62
CA LEU A 186 15.40 -10.03 -9.74
C LEU A 186 13.94 -10.53 -9.83
N ILE A 187 13.52 -11.03 -11.01
CA ILE A 187 12.23 -11.72 -11.18
C ILE A 187 12.24 -13.04 -10.38
N ALA A 188 13.29 -13.85 -10.54
CA ALA A 188 13.43 -15.13 -9.84
C ALA A 188 13.46 -14.97 -8.30
N ASP A 189 14.04 -13.88 -7.82
CA ASP A 189 14.07 -13.55 -6.39
C ASP A 189 12.74 -12.97 -5.86
N HIS A 190 11.77 -12.71 -6.74
CA HIS A 190 10.51 -12.00 -6.47
C HIS A 190 10.70 -10.55 -5.98
N PHE A 191 11.74 -9.89 -6.47
CA PHE A 191 12.13 -8.54 -6.07
C PHE A 191 11.71 -7.48 -7.07
N LEU A 192 11.76 -7.80 -8.36
CA LEU A 192 11.45 -6.83 -9.40
C LEU A 192 9.95 -6.51 -9.41
N PHE A 193 9.64 -5.26 -9.71
CA PHE A 193 8.31 -4.84 -10.14
C PHE A 193 8.38 -4.58 -11.65
N ASP A 194 7.39 -5.10 -12.37
CA ASP A 194 7.27 -4.89 -13.81
C ASP A 194 6.49 -3.61 -14.14
N LYS A 195 6.47 -3.27 -15.44
CA LYS A 195 5.59 -2.21 -15.93
C LYS A 195 4.17 -2.46 -15.40
N PRO A 196 3.53 -1.47 -14.76
CA PRO A 196 2.17 -1.61 -14.29
C PRO A 196 1.24 -2.13 -15.39
N VAL A 197 0.67 -3.32 -15.16
CA VAL A 197 -0.40 -3.89 -16.00
C VAL A 197 -1.77 -3.74 -15.36
N SER A 198 -1.81 -3.39 -14.06
CA SER A 198 -3.06 -3.17 -13.35
C SER A 198 -3.81 -2.00 -13.99
N PRO A 199 -5.08 -2.17 -14.36
CA PRO A 199 -5.86 -1.10 -14.96
C PRO A 199 -6.07 0.07 -13.97
N LEU A 200 -6.06 -0.20 -12.66
CA LEU A 200 -6.09 0.82 -11.62
C LEU A 200 -4.89 1.77 -11.71
N LEU A 201 -3.69 1.21 -11.99
CA LEU A 201 -2.46 1.99 -12.10
C LEU A 201 -2.39 2.76 -13.42
N LEU A 202 -2.82 2.12 -14.51
CA LEU A 202 -2.82 2.69 -15.85
C LEU A 202 -3.80 3.86 -15.97
N SER A 203 -5.05 3.70 -15.52
CA SER A 203 -6.08 4.74 -15.58
C SER A 203 -5.81 5.95 -14.68
N ALA A 204 -5.00 5.79 -13.63
CA ALA A 204 -4.53 6.90 -12.80
C ALA A 204 -3.23 7.55 -13.34
N GLY A 205 -2.75 7.17 -14.53
CA GLY A 205 -1.62 7.84 -15.19
C GLY A 205 -0.24 7.54 -14.60
N MET A 206 -0.11 6.54 -13.72
CA MET A 206 1.14 6.27 -13.00
C MET A 206 2.21 5.56 -13.85
N ALA A 207 1.81 4.96 -14.98
CA ALA A 207 2.72 4.28 -15.91
C ALA A 207 3.35 5.20 -16.98
N ARG A 208 3.11 6.52 -16.91
CA ARG A 208 3.68 7.48 -17.86
C ARG A 208 5.21 7.41 -17.90
N ASP A 209 5.75 7.54 -19.11
CA ASP A 209 7.18 7.57 -19.42
C ASP A 209 7.99 6.34 -18.98
N TRP A 210 7.36 5.20 -18.71
CA TRP A 210 8.06 3.98 -18.30
C TRP A 210 9.17 3.58 -19.30
N PRO A 211 10.39 3.19 -18.85
CA PRO A 211 10.85 3.02 -17.46
C PRO A 211 11.60 4.23 -16.87
N ASP A 212 11.43 5.45 -17.39
CA ASP A 212 12.17 6.65 -16.97
C ASP A 212 12.08 6.90 -15.46
N ALA A 213 13.23 7.02 -14.81
CA ALA A 213 13.42 7.29 -13.39
C ALA A 213 12.79 6.26 -12.43
N ARG A 214 12.72 4.99 -12.84
CA ARG A 214 12.30 3.87 -11.99
C ARG A 214 13.47 2.93 -11.76
N GLY A 215 13.47 2.31 -10.58
CA GLY A 215 14.47 1.31 -10.25
C GLY A 215 14.23 0.67 -8.91
N ILE A 216 15.10 -0.29 -8.61
CA ILE A 216 15.08 -1.06 -7.38
C ILE A 216 16.43 -0.92 -6.70
N TRP A 217 16.41 -0.68 -5.41
CA TRP A 217 17.55 -0.86 -4.53
C TRP A 217 17.32 -2.11 -3.68
N HIS A 218 18.38 -2.85 -3.40
CA HIS A 218 18.35 -3.87 -2.34
C HIS A 218 19.70 -3.99 -1.65
N ASN A 219 19.68 -4.44 -0.39
CA ASN A 219 20.89 -4.78 0.34
C ASN A 219 21.58 -6.03 -0.22
N ASP A 220 22.86 -6.21 0.11
CA ASP A 220 23.67 -7.35 -0.35
C ASP A 220 23.06 -8.69 0.08
N ALA A 221 22.40 -8.72 1.25
CA ALA A 221 21.74 -9.89 1.82
C ALA A 221 20.35 -10.19 1.23
N LYS A 222 19.85 -9.38 0.28
CA LYS A 222 18.57 -9.60 -0.39
C LYS A 222 17.37 -9.71 0.58
N SER A 223 17.43 -8.97 1.69
CA SER A 223 16.47 -9.04 2.80
C SER A 223 15.82 -7.69 3.13
N PHE A 224 16.31 -6.61 2.52
CA PHE A 224 15.77 -5.26 2.60
C PHE A 224 15.85 -4.58 1.23
N LEU A 225 14.72 -4.09 0.72
CA LEU A 225 14.56 -3.59 -0.63
C LEU A 225 13.81 -2.26 -0.64
N VAL A 226 14.08 -1.43 -1.64
CA VAL A 226 13.36 -0.18 -1.88
C VAL A 226 13.03 -0.08 -3.36
N TRP A 227 11.75 -0.05 -3.71
CA TRP A 227 11.30 0.32 -5.05
C TRP A 227 11.17 1.84 -5.15
N VAL A 228 11.60 2.40 -6.26
CA VAL A 228 11.60 3.85 -6.51
C VAL A 228 10.69 4.16 -7.71
N ASN A 229 9.73 5.06 -7.49
CA ASN A 229 8.79 5.59 -8.49
C ASN A 229 7.86 4.57 -9.18
N GLU A 230 7.37 3.58 -8.43
CA GLU A 230 6.32 2.66 -8.90
C GLU A 230 4.92 3.27 -8.66
N GLU A 231 4.15 2.79 -7.69
CA GLU A 231 2.85 3.36 -7.28
C GLU A 231 3.01 4.56 -6.33
N ASP A 232 4.11 4.57 -5.57
CA ASP A 232 4.51 5.60 -4.61
C ASP A 232 5.97 6.01 -4.90
N HIS A 233 6.44 7.12 -4.31
CA HIS A 233 7.85 7.54 -4.48
C HIS A 233 8.83 6.46 -4.01
N LEU A 234 8.59 5.91 -2.82
CA LEU A 234 9.34 4.81 -2.25
C LEU A 234 8.40 3.70 -1.81
N ARG A 235 8.75 2.44 -2.08
CA ARG A 235 8.23 1.29 -1.33
C ARG A 235 9.35 0.55 -0.63
N VAL A 236 9.38 0.66 0.69
CA VAL A 236 10.39 0.05 1.56
C VAL A 236 9.88 -1.32 2.02
N ILE A 237 10.70 -2.35 1.84
CA ILE A 237 10.33 -3.75 2.02
C ILE A 237 11.41 -4.46 2.83
N SER A 238 11.02 -5.17 3.88
CA SER A 238 11.84 -6.17 4.55
C SER A 238 11.20 -7.54 4.34
N MET A 239 12.00 -8.56 4.02
CA MET A 239 11.48 -9.92 3.85
C MET A 239 12.55 -10.99 4.07
N GLU A 240 12.11 -12.19 4.40
CA GLU A 240 12.94 -13.40 4.44
C GLU A 240 12.08 -14.67 4.31
N LYS A 241 12.75 -15.81 4.08
CA LYS A 241 12.11 -17.13 4.13
C LYS A 241 11.82 -17.54 5.58
N GLY A 242 10.79 -18.34 5.78
CA GLY A 242 10.36 -18.81 7.10
C GLY A 242 9.52 -17.79 7.88
N GLY A 243 9.36 -18.08 9.18
CA GLY A 243 8.36 -17.46 10.04
C GLY A 243 8.86 -16.46 11.08
N ASN A 244 10.09 -15.95 10.97
CA ASN A 244 10.63 -14.96 11.92
C ASN A 244 10.19 -13.53 11.55
N MET A 245 8.89 -13.26 11.68
CA MET A 245 8.30 -11.94 11.46
C MET A 245 8.92 -10.86 12.35
N LYS A 246 9.37 -11.22 13.56
CA LYS A 246 10.00 -10.27 14.50
C LYS A 246 11.31 -9.72 13.95
N GLU A 247 12.16 -10.57 13.38
CA GLU A 247 13.41 -10.13 12.73
C GLU A 247 13.14 -9.32 11.45
N VAL A 248 12.17 -9.76 10.64
CA VAL A 248 11.72 -8.99 9.46
C VAL A 248 11.28 -7.58 9.87
N PHE A 249 10.49 -7.47 10.94
CA PHE A 249 9.98 -6.20 11.43
C PHE A 249 11.06 -5.33 12.08
N ARG A 250 11.99 -5.92 12.84
CA ARG A 250 13.18 -5.21 13.35
C ARG A 250 13.95 -4.55 12.21
N ARG A 251 14.35 -5.34 11.20
CA ARG A 251 15.09 -4.86 10.04
C ARG A 251 14.32 -3.79 9.28
N PHE A 252 12.99 -3.95 9.15
CA PHE A 252 12.11 -2.95 8.57
C PHE A 252 12.15 -1.62 9.33
N CYS A 253 11.92 -1.62 10.64
CA CYS A 253 11.89 -0.40 11.45
C CYS A 253 13.24 0.32 11.43
N VAL A 254 14.33 -0.41 11.68
CA VAL A 254 15.69 0.17 11.70
C VAL A 254 16.07 0.74 10.33
N GLY A 255 15.82 -0.01 9.25
CA GLY A 255 16.13 0.44 7.89
C GLY A 255 15.31 1.66 7.48
N LEU A 256 14.02 1.69 7.81
CA LEU A 256 13.13 2.80 7.51
C LEU A 256 13.52 4.08 8.26
N GLN A 257 13.87 3.96 9.55
CA GLN A 257 14.37 5.08 10.35
C GLN A 257 15.68 5.63 9.78
N LYS A 258 16.62 4.77 9.39
CA LYS A 258 17.86 5.19 8.71
C LYS A 258 17.57 5.97 7.42
N ILE A 259 16.65 5.47 6.57
CA ILE A 259 16.25 6.17 5.34
C ILE A 259 15.67 7.55 5.68
N GLU A 260 14.74 7.61 6.63
CA GLU A 260 14.08 8.87 7.03
C GLU A 260 15.07 9.90 7.57
N GLU A 261 16.04 9.50 8.39
CA GLU A 261 17.10 10.37 8.88
C GLU A 261 17.91 10.99 7.76
N VAL A 262 18.21 10.24 6.70
CA VAL A 262 18.96 10.74 5.55
C VAL A 262 18.14 11.75 4.75
N PHE A 263 16.86 11.46 4.51
CA PHE A 263 15.94 12.39 3.84
C PHE A 263 15.75 13.70 4.64
N LYS A 264 15.60 13.62 5.96
CA LYS A 264 15.54 14.80 6.85
C LYS A 264 16.82 15.64 6.78
N LYS A 265 18.00 15.02 6.75
CA LYS A 265 19.29 15.73 6.61
C LYS A 265 19.40 16.54 5.32
N HIS A 266 18.74 16.10 4.25
CA HIS A 266 18.68 16.81 2.96
C HIS A 266 17.49 17.78 2.85
N ASN A 267 16.81 18.10 3.96
CA ASN A 267 15.64 18.98 4.00
C ASN A 267 14.46 18.48 3.14
N HIS A 268 14.37 17.16 2.93
CA HIS A 268 13.33 16.48 2.17
C HIS A 268 12.59 15.47 3.07
N GLY A 269 11.84 15.95 4.05
CA GLY A 269 11.02 15.08 4.91
C GLY A 269 9.97 14.29 4.11
N PHE A 270 9.39 13.28 4.74
CA PHE A 270 8.22 12.58 4.17
C PHE A 270 6.95 13.40 4.34
N MET A 271 6.01 13.25 3.39
CA MET A 271 4.65 13.77 3.54
C MET A 271 3.98 13.05 4.71
N TRP A 272 3.62 13.83 5.74
CA TRP A 272 3.03 13.31 6.97
C TRP A 272 2.23 14.39 7.66
N ASN A 273 1.08 14.01 8.24
CA ASN A 273 0.34 14.86 9.18
C ASN A 273 -0.30 14.02 10.30
N GLU A 274 -0.73 14.68 11.38
CA GLU A 274 -1.23 14.02 12.59
C GLU A 274 -2.51 13.20 12.35
N HIS A 275 -3.34 13.59 11.37
CA HIS A 275 -4.60 12.94 11.07
C HIS A 275 -4.41 11.71 10.17
N LEU A 276 -3.70 11.85 9.05
CA LEU A 276 -3.57 10.81 8.03
C LEU A 276 -2.29 9.97 8.17
N GLY A 277 -1.39 10.30 9.09
CA GLY A 277 -0.07 9.68 9.14
C GLY A 277 0.73 9.98 7.88
N TYR A 278 1.42 8.98 7.35
CA TYR A 278 2.15 9.11 6.09
C TYR A 278 1.19 9.17 4.90
N VAL A 279 1.39 10.17 4.04
CA VAL A 279 0.56 10.40 2.86
C VAL A 279 1.14 9.64 1.66
N LEU A 280 0.29 8.86 1.00
CA LEU A 280 0.60 8.04 -0.18
C LEU A 280 -0.43 8.25 -1.28
N THR A 281 -0.19 7.69 -2.46
CA THR A 281 -1.04 7.91 -3.64
C THR A 281 -2.47 7.40 -3.44
N CYS A 282 -2.62 6.20 -2.91
CA CYS A 282 -3.91 5.56 -2.73
C CYS A 282 -4.40 5.75 -1.28
N PRO A 283 -5.66 6.20 -1.05
CA PRO A 283 -6.22 6.34 0.29
C PRO A 283 -6.16 5.06 1.15
N SER A 284 -6.15 3.88 0.51
CA SER A 284 -6.00 2.61 1.24
C SER A 284 -4.63 2.42 1.88
N ASN A 285 -3.61 3.19 1.48
CA ASN A 285 -2.24 3.10 1.98
C ASN A 285 -1.88 4.24 2.97
N LEU A 286 -2.84 5.08 3.38
CA LEU A 286 -2.60 6.11 4.40
C LEU A 286 -2.21 5.51 5.77
N GLY A 287 -1.80 6.36 6.69
CA GLY A 287 -1.42 5.99 8.05
C GLY A 287 0.00 5.44 8.08
N THR A 288 0.14 4.17 8.42
CA THR A 288 1.43 3.48 8.43
C THR A 288 1.90 3.15 7.02
N GLY A 289 0.97 3.00 6.07
CA GLY A 289 1.17 2.34 4.77
C GLY A 289 1.57 0.87 4.87
N LEU A 290 1.58 0.29 6.08
CA LEU A 290 2.25 -0.97 6.37
C LEU A 290 1.42 -2.17 5.92
N ARG A 291 2.03 -3.05 5.11
CA ARG A 291 1.56 -4.43 4.86
C ARG A 291 2.54 -5.40 5.50
N GLY A 292 2.22 -5.91 6.68
CA GLY A 292 2.85 -7.06 7.27
C GLY A 292 2.09 -8.31 6.82
N GLY A 293 2.80 -9.34 6.36
CA GLY A 293 2.15 -10.54 5.89
C GLY A 293 3.08 -11.72 5.69
N VAL A 294 2.45 -12.87 5.47
CA VAL A 294 3.13 -14.16 5.29
C VAL A 294 2.60 -14.89 4.07
N HIS A 295 3.45 -15.68 3.44
CA HIS A 295 2.98 -16.80 2.62
C HIS A 295 2.78 -18.00 3.53
N VAL A 296 1.53 -18.44 3.69
CA VAL A 296 1.16 -19.52 4.61
C VAL A 296 0.35 -20.60 3.91
N LYS A 297 0.67 -21.87 4.21
CA LYS A 297 -0.07 -23.06 3.74
C LYS A 297 -1.27 -23.31 4.65
N LEU A 298 -2.48 -23.26 4.08
CA LEU A 298 -3.75 -23.49 4.78
C LEU A 298 -4.71 -24.36 3.93
N PRO A 299 -4.29 -25.56 3.46
CA PRO A 299 -5.09 -26.35 2.53
C PRO A 299 -6.44 -26.82 3.10
N LYS A 300 -6.56 -27.05 4.41
CA LYS A 300 -7.82 -27.44 5.05
C LYS A 300 -8.65 -26.21 5.43
N LEU A 301 -8.06 -25.27 6.15
CA LEU A 301 -8.75 -24.09 6.66
C LEU A 301 -9.32 -23.24 5.52
N SER A 302 -8.63 -23.11 4.40
CA SER A 302 -9.12 -22.34 3.25
C SER A 302 -10.38 -22.90 2.58
N THR A 303 -10.65 -24.19 2.75
CA THR A 303 -11.88 -24.84 2.25
C THR A 303 -12.99 -24.88 3.30
N HIS A 304 -12.70 -24.47 4.54
CA HIS A 304 -13.67 -24.43 5.62
C HIS A 304 -14.68 -23.30 5.40
N ALA A 305 -15.97 -23.57 5.64
CA ALA A 305 -17.06 -22.62 5.36
C ALA A 305 -16.93 -21.27 6.09
N LYS A 306 -16.23 -21.25 7.22
CA LYS A 306 -16.00 -20.05 8.05
C LYS A 306 -14.70 -19.30 7.73
N PHE A 307 -13.95 -19.65 6.67
CA PHE A 307 -12.63 -19.06 6.41
C PHE A 307 -12.67 -17.53 6.25
N GLU A 308 -13.59 -17.00 5.44
CA GLU A 308 -13.74 -15.56 5.24
C GLU A 308 -14.19 -14.84 6.53
N GLU A 309 -15.04 -15.49 7.33
CA GLU A 309 -15.45 -14.96 8.63
C GLU A 309 -14.25 -14.85 9.58
N ILE A 310 -13.42 -15.90 9.67
CA ILE A 310 -12.21 -15.91 10.49
C ILE A 310 -11.26 -14.77 10.07
N LEU A 311 -11.00 -14.61 8.78
CA LEU A 311 -10.17 -13.52 8.26
C LEU A 311 -10.74 -12.15 8.64
N THR A 312 -12.04 -11.95 8.44
CA THR A 312 -12.74 -10.69 8.79
C THR A 312 -12.64 -10.38 10.28
N ARG A 313 -12.87 -11.38 11.15
CA ARG A 313 -12.78 -11.21 12.60
C ARG A 313 -11.36 -10.91 13.07
N LEU A 314 -10.36 -11.49 12.41
CA LEU A 314 -8.93 -11.22 12.65
C LEU A 314 -8.44 -9.92 12.00
N ARG A 315 -9.27 -9.24 11.20
CA ARG A 315 -8.89 -8.06 10.40
C ARG A 315 -7.72 -8.34 9.44
N LEU A 316 -7.69 -9.56 8.92
CA LEU A 316 -6.73 -10.01 7.93
C LEU A 316 -7.39 -10.08 6.56
N GLN A 317 -6.59 -9.87 5.51
CA GLN A 317 -6.99 -10.04 4.12
C GLN A 317 -6.14 -11.13 3.48
N LYS A 318 -6.73 -11.87 2.53
CA LYS A 318 -6.03 -12.85 1.70
C LYS A 318 -5.83 -12.35 0.27
N ARG A 319 -4.71 -12.74 -0.34
CA ARG A 319 -4.42 -12.62 -1.78
C ARG A 319 -3.83 -13.93 -2.29
N GLY A 320 -3.79 -14.10 -3.62
CA GLY A 320 -3.07 -15.21 -4.22
C GLY A 320 -1.55 -15.10 -4.07
N THR A 321 -0.85 -16.15 -4.47
CA THR A 321 0.58 -16.34 -4.15
C THR A 321 1.50 -15.32 -4.84
N GLY A 322 1.07 -14.71 -5.95
CA GLY A 322 1.80 -13.65 -6.65
C GLY A 322 1.30 -12.23 -6.36
N GLY A 323 0.36 -12.05 -5.41
CA GLY A 323 -0.21 -10.75 -5.06
C GLY A 323 -1.68 -10.58 -5.46
N VAL A 324 -2.11 -9.32 -5.60
CA VAL A 324 -3.54 -8.92 -5.65
C VAL A 324 -4.31 -9.42 -6.86
N ASP A 325 -3.60 -9.67 -7.97
CA ASP A 325 -4.20 -10.06 -9.24
C ASP A 325 -3.98 -11.55 -9.57
N THR A 326 -3.56 -12.35 -8.58
CA THR A 326 -3.23 -13.77 -8.77
C THR A 326 -4.13 -14.68 -7.95
N ALA A 327 -4.38 -15.90 -8.43
CA ALA A 327 -5.06 -16.94 -7.68
C ALA A 327 -4.13 -17.58 -6.63
N SER A 328 -4.70 -18.19 -5.60
CA SER A 328 -3.92 -19.06 -4.70
C SER A 328 -3.60 -20.38 -5.39
N VAL A 329 -2.39 -20.89 -5.19
CA VAL A 329 -1.95 -22.18 -5.72
C VAL A 329 -1.66 -23.12 -4.55
N GLY A 330 -2.26 -24.32 -4.58
CA GLY A 330 -1.95 -25.39 -3.62
C GLY A 330 -2.28 -25.07 -2.15
N GLY A 331 -3.30 -24.24 -1.90
CA GLY A 331 -3.67 -23.83 -0.55
C GLY A 331 -2.69 -22.84 0.11
N ILE A 332 -1.81 -22.21 -0.68
CA ILE A 332 -0.89 -21.16 -0.21
C ILE A 332 -1.52 -19.79 -0.42
N PHE A 333 -1.59 -19.00 0.65
CA PHE A 333 -2.16 -17.66 0.64
C PHE A 333 -1.16 -16.61 1.11
N ASP A 334 -1.24 -15.42 0.53
CA ASP A 334 -0.65 -14.20 1.08
C ASP A 334 -1.65 -13.59 2.08
N ILE A 335 -1.38 -13.79 3.37
CA ILE A 335 -2.19 -13.29 4.49
C ILE A 335 -1.52 -12.06 5.09
N SER A 336 -2.25 -10.95 5.20
CA SER A 336 -1.71 -9.68 5.70
C SER A 336 -2.76 -8.86 6.46
N ASN A 337 -2.33 -7.86 7.22
CA ASN A 337 -3.24 -6.89 7.84
C ASN A 337 -4.04 -6.11 6.77
N ALA A 338 -5.34 -5.95 7.02
CA ALA A 338 -6.25 -5.18 6.17
C ALA A 338 -6.17 -3.66 6.42
N ASP A 339 -5.98 -3.28 7.69
CA ASP A 339 -5.95 -1.88 8.15
C ASP A 339 -4.57 -1.26 8.03
N ARG A 340 -4.54 0.06 7.78
CA ARG A 340 -3.31 0.87 7.69
C ARG A 340 -3.37 2.15 8.52
N LEU A 341 -4.57 2.68 8.71
CA LEU A 341 -4.83 3.95 9.38
C LEU A 341 -5.50 3.71 10.75
N GLY A 342 -5.31 4.63 11.69
CA GLY A 342 -5.83 4.54 13.07
C GLY A 342 -5.13 3.57 14.03
N SER A 343 -4.24 2.71 13.53
CA SER A 343 -3.38 1.83 14.33
C SER A 343 -1.92 2.00 13.95
N SER A 344 -1.02 1.73 14.89
CA SER A 344 0.43 1.78 14.71
C SER A 344 1.01 0.56 14.00
N GLU A 345 2.26 0.67 13.55
CA GLU A 345 2.98 -0.41 12.88
C GLU A 345 3.11 -1.64 13.79
N VAL A 346 3.46 -1.46 15.06
CA VAL A 346 3.53 -2.55 16.05
C VAL A 346 2.18 -3.24 16.21
N GLU A 347 1.08 -2.49 16.40
CA GLU A 347 -0.26 -3.07 16.53
C GLU A 347 -0.66 -3.87 15.29
N GLN A 348 -0.35 -3.36 14.10
CA GLN A 348 -0.65 -4.01 12.83
C GLN A 348 0.15 -5.31 12.64
N VAL A 349 1.44 -5.32 12.96
CA VAL A 349 2.25 -6.54 12.88
C VAL A 349 1.87 -7.53 13.98
N GLN A 350 1.52 -7.07 15.18
CA GLN A 350 1.02 -7.94 16.25
C GLN A 350 -0.25 -8.67 15.82
N MET A 351 -1.21 -7.98 15.20
CA MET A 351 -2.43 -8.61 14.66
C MET A 351 -2.11 -9.71 13.64
N VAL A 352 -1.10 -9.50 12.79
CA VAL A 352 -0.65 -10.52 11.83
C VAL A 352 -0.05 -11.71 12.55
N VAL A 353 0.84 -11.48 13.52
CA VAL A 353 1.47 -12.55 14.31
C VAL A 353 0.42 -13.40 15.02
N ASP A 354 -0.49 -12.76 15.75
CA ASP A 354 -1.53 -13.45 16.54
C ASP A 354 -2.50 -14.21 15.64
N GLY A 355 -2.98 -13.56 14.57
CA GLY A 355 -3.91 -14.17 13.63
C GLY A 355 -3.31 -15.34 12.87
N VAL A 356 -2.06 -15.23 12.40
CA VAL A 356 -1.38 -16.32 11.69
C VAL A 356 -1.13 -17.50 12.62
N LYS A 357 -0.73 -17.28 13.88
CA LYS A 357 -0.59 -18.36 14.88
C LYS A 357 -1.90 -19.12 15.04
N LEU A 358 -3.01 -18.42 15.26
CA LEU A 358 -4.33 -19.04 15.40
C LEU A 358 -4.74 -19.83 14.15
N MET A 359 -4.53 -19.27 12.96
CA MET A 359 -4.87 -19.93 11.70
C MET A 359 -4.06 -21.22 11.48
N VAL A 360 -2.77 -21.22 11.86
CA VAL A 360 -1.93 -22.44 11.81
C VAL A 360 -2.39 -23.48 12.83
N GLU A 361 -2.83 -23.07 14.02
CA GLU A 361 -3.40 -24.01 15.00
C GLU A 361 -4.72 -24.63 14.50
N MET A 362 -5.59 -23.82 13.87
CA MET A 362 -6.80 -24.31 13.22
C MET A 362 -6.49 -25.29 12.09
N GLU A 363 -5.51 -24.99 11.24
CA GLU A 363 -5.06 -25.89 10.17
C GLU A 363 -4.62 -27.24 10.74
N LYS A 364 -3.76 -27.24 11.77
CA LYS A 364 -3.28 -28.44 12.45
C LYS A 364 -4.41 -29.30 13.04
N LYS A 365 -5.47 -28.67 13.56
CA LYS A 365 -6.65 -29.40 14.04
C LYS A 365 -7.43 -30.04 12.90
N LEU A 366 -7.68 -29.30 11.84
CA LEU A 366 -8.41 -29.80 10.67
C LEU A 366 -7.64 -30.94 9.97
N GLU A 367 -6.30 -30.88 9.95
CA GLU A 367 -5.45 -31.99 9.47
C GLU A 367 -5.63 -33.28 10.26
N LYS A 368 -5.95 -33.19 11.56
CA LYS A 368 -6.27 -34.32 12.45
C LYS A 368 -7.74 -34.72 12.44
N GLY A 369 -8.58 -34.02 11.67
CA GLY A 369 -10.03 -34.24 11.65
C GLY A 369 -10.77 -33.67 12.87
N GLU A 370 -10.15 -32.76 13.63
CA GLU A 370 -10.76 -32.10 14.77
C GLU A 370 -11.57 -30.86 14.36
N ALA A 371 -12.65 -30.57 15.09
CA ALA A 371 -13.47 -29.37 14.87
C ALA A 371 -12.77 -28.09 15.40
N ILE A 372 -13.05 -26.95 14.77
CA ILE A 372 -12.50 -25.63 15.11
C ILE A 372 -13.56 -24.63 15.60
N ASP A 373 -14.80 -25.05 15.82
CA ASP A 373 -15.90 -24.14 16.21
C ASP A 373 -15.62 -23.36 17.50
N GLY A 374 -14.92 -23.98 18.46
CA GLY A 374 -14.49 -23.34 19.69
C GLY A 374 -13.30 -22.39 19.56
N MET A 375 -12.71 -22.27 18.35
CA MET A 375 -11.55 -21.42 18.08
C MET A 375 -11.88 -20.19 17.24
N ILE A 376 -13.13 -20.04 16.76
CA ILE A 376 -13.53 -18.89 15.97
C ILE A 376 -13.33 -17.63 16.83
N PRO A 377 -12.46 -16.69 16.42
CA PRO A 377 -12.09 -15.56 17.27
C PRO A 377 -13.29 -14.62 17.47
N ALA A 378 -13.27 -13.81 18.52
CA ALA A 378 -14.16 -12.66 18.61
C ALA A 378 -13.83 -11.65 17.49
N GLN A 379 -14.76 -10.75 17.18
CA GLN A 379 -14.45 -9.65 16.26
C GLN A 379 -13.38 -8.76 16.90
N ASN A 380 -12.21 -8.67 16.28
CA ASN A 380 -11.16 -7.78 16.76
C ASN A 380 -11.58 -6.32 16.49
N THR A 381 -11.59 -5.50 17.53
CA THR A 381 -11.91 -4.07 17.48
C THR A 381 -10.66 -3.30 17.85
N ILE A 382 -10.11 -2.52 16.91
CA ILE A 382 -9.04 -1.56 17.22
C ILE A 382 -9.70 -0.36 17.92
N ALA A 383 -9.17 0.04 19.07
CA ALA A 383 -9.69 1.12 19.91
C ALA A 383 -9.18 2.51 19.50
#